data_AF-A0A9D5WFJ3-F1
#
_entry.id   AF-A0A9D5WFJ3-F1
#
_cell.length_a   1.000
_cell.length_b   1.000
_cell.length_c   1.000
_cell.angle_alpha   90.00
_cell.angle_beta   90.00
_cell.angle_gamma   90.00
#
_symmetry.space_group_name_H-M   'P 1'
#
loop_
_entity.id
_entity.type
_entity.pdbx_description
1 polymer ?
#
loop_
_entity_poly.entity_id
_entity_poly.type
_entity_poly.pdbx_seq_one_letter_code
_entity_poly.pdbx_strand_id
1 'polypeptide(L)'
;TQQTGFVLIAQLRSWLPDAVGGILWFGVDDANTAVLTPMYASITSIPECYRRGNGSMTEFSWTSAFWVHNWVANMAYHKYEPMIADIRPVQQQLESSFDELVKTTDAKALELLKANPQQAISYLTEVCAKTANGTTERWKKLGEYLLVKYMDGNVKKEKDGKFEENGYGQIVMPSFPGYDKDYYERIATSNEAGRLEVPKDKK
;
A
#
# COMPACT_ATOMS: atom_id res chain seq x y z
N THR A 1 4.82 11.98 -7.43
CA THR A 1 6.16 12.35 -7.92
C THR A 1 7.05 11.14 -7.75
N GLN A 2 8.09 10.97 -8.57
CA GLN A 2 8.83 9.70 -8.65
C GLN A 2 9.62 9.33 -7.38
N GLN A 3 9.77 10.24 -6.41
CA GLN A 3 10.54 10.05 -5.19
C GLN A 3 9.83 10.73 -3.99
N THR A 4 8.66 10.22 -3.63
CA THR A 4 7.93 10.74 -2.46
C THR A 4 8.36 9.94 -1.24
N GLY A 5 9.01 10.58 -0.26
CA GLY A 5 9.31 9.91 1.02
C GLY A 5 8.05 9.70 1.86
N PHE A 6 7.21 10.73 1.92
CA PHE A 6 5.92 10.72 2.60
C PHE A 6 5.00 11.80 2.04
N VAL A 7 3.70 11.64 2.30
CA VAL A 7 2.65 12.63 2.07
C VAL A 7 1.88 12.84 3.36
N LEU A 8 1.39 14.06 3.58
CA LEU A 8 0.46 14.30 4.68
C LEU A 8 -0.59 15.35 4.33
N ILE A 9 -1.76 15.21 4.95
CA ILE A 9 -2.79 16.26 5.02
C ILE A 9 -2.98 16.61 6.49
N ALA A 10 -2.73 17.87 6.85
CA ALA A 10 -2.98 18.37 8.19
C ALA A 10 -4.43 18.85 8.31
N GLN A 11 -5.21 18.18 9.16
CA GLN A 11 -6.57 18.56 9.50
C GLN A 11 -6.57 19.19 10.89
N LEU A 12 -6.85 20.49 10.96
CA LEU A 12 -6.87 21.28 12.19
C LEU A 12 -8.31 21.67 12.52
N ARG A 13 -8.86 21.14 13.60
CA ARG A 13 -10.27 21.26 13.96
C ARG A 13 -10.43 22.17 15.17
N SER A 14 -10.53 23.47 14.93
CA SER A 14 -10.58 24.53 15.97
C SER A 14 -11.79 24.43 16.91
N TRP A 15 -12.82 23.67 16.55
CA TRP A 15 -13.99 23.41 17.38
C TRP A 15 -13.81 22.25 18.37
N LEU A 16 -12.62 21.64 18.44
CA LEU A 16 -12.27 20.57 19.37
C LEU A 16 -11.09 21.00 20.26
N PRO A 17 -10.94 20.44 21.47
CA PRO A 17 -9.77 20.68 22.33
C PRO A 17 -8.47 20.30 21.63
N ASP A 18 -7.37 20.99 21.95
CA ASP A 18 -6.05 20.81 21.32
C ASP A 18 -5.58 19.36 21.26
N ALA A 19 -5.84 18.57 22.31
CA ALA A 19 -5.47 17.16 22.38
C ALA A 19 -6.17 16.27 21.34
N VAL A 20 -7.32 16.69 20.80
CA VAL A 20 -8.12 15.91 19.84
C VAL A 20 -8.17 16.61 18.47
N GLY A 21 -8.13 17.94 18.43
CA GLY A 21 -8.44 18.72 17.24
C GLY A 21 -7.48 18.53 16.06
N GLY A 22 -6.22 18.19 16.30
CA GLY A 22 -5.22 17.98 15.25
C GLY A 22 -5.10 16.52 14.80
N ILE A 23 -5.31 16.26 13.50
CA ILE A 23 -5.02 14.98 12.85
C ILE A 23 -4.08 15.22 11.66
N LEU A 24 -3.00 14.44 11.60
CA LEU A 24 -2.14 14.30 10.44
C LEU A 24 -2.55 13.02 9.70
N TRP A 25 -3.17 13.17 8.54
CA TRP A 25 -3.43 12.06 7.63
C TRP A 25 -2.14 11.74 6.91
N PHE A 26 -1.42 10.73 7.39
CA PHE A 26 -0.03 10.46 7.02
C PHE A 26 0.08 9.22 6.14
N GLY A 27 0.81 9.33 5.03
CA GLY A 27 1.14 8.24 4.13
C GLY A 27 2.62 8.27 3.79
N VAL A 28 3.17 7.12 3.41
CA VAL A 28 4.58 6.97 2.99
C VAL A 28 4.65 6.49 1.56
N ASP A 29 5.80 6.71 0.92
CA ASP A 29 6.06 6.28 -0.45
C ASP A 29 5.16 6.98 -1.51
N ASP A 30 4.86 6.35 -2.65
CA ASP A 30 4.17 6.95 -3.78
C ASP A 30 2.78 7.46 -3.39
N ALA A 31 2.59 8.78 -3.50
CA ALA A 31 1.34 9.48 -3.23
C ALA A 31 0.11 8.88 -3.93
N ASN A 32 0.29 8.25 -5.10
CA ASN A 32 -0.79 7.63 -5.85
C ASN A 32 -1.33 6.37 -5.17
N THR A 33 -0.48 5.60 -4.47
CA THR A 33 -0.86 4.35 -3.80
C THR A 33 -0.76 4.42 -2.29
N ALA A 34 -0.32 5.55 -1.72
CA ALA A 34 -0.23 5.77 -0.29
C ALA A 34 -1.61 5.67 0.39
N VAL A 35 -1.66 5.02 1.55
CA VAL A 35 -2.85 5.00 2.40
C VAL A 35 -2.72 6.10 3.44
N LEU A 36 -3.62 7.09 3.40
CA LEU A 36 -3.60 8.21 4.34
C LEU A 36 -4.16 7.79 5.71
N THR A 37 -3.27 7.45 6.63
CA THR A 37 -3.63 6.92 7.95
C THR A 37 -3.73 8.06 8.99
N PRO A 38 -4.82 8.16 9.77
CA PRO A 38 -5.02 9.29 10.69
C PRO A 38 -4.16 9.19 11.94
N MET A 39 -3.22 10.12 12.12
CA MET A 39 -2.37 10.24 13.31
C MET A 39 -2.74 11.50 14.11
N TYR A 40 -3.23 11.33 15.34
CA TYR A 40 -3.53 12.48 16.21
C TYR A 40 -2.25 13.21 16.60
N ALA A 41 -2.29 14.55 16.61
CA ALA A 41 -1.11 15.37 16.91
C ALA A 41 -0.65 15.26 18.37
N SER A 42 -1.50 14.78 19.27
CA SER A 42 -1.21 14.66 20.70
C SER A 42 -0.51 13.36 21.10
N ILE A 43 -0.28 12.43 20.17
CA ILE A 43 0.29 11.13 20.52
C ILE A 43 1.68 11.28 21.12
N THR A 44 2.01 10.43 22.09
CA THR A 44 3.29 10.50 22.82
C THR A 44 4.29 9.44 22.37
N SER A 45 3.90 8.56 21.46
CA SER A 45 4.81 7.58 20.85
C SER A 45 4.49 7.38 19.36
N ILE A 46 5.54 7.16 18.58
CA ILE A 46 5.43 6.92 17.14
C ILE A 46 5.10 5.42 16.93
N PRO A 47 4.09 5.09 16.09
CA PRO A 47 3.82 3.71 15.68
C PRO A 47 5.08 3.00 15.17
N GLU A 48 5.24 1.71 15.47
CA GLU A 48 6.45 0.95 15.11
C GLU A 48 6.77 1.06 13.62
N CYS A 49 5.76 0.95 12.76
CA CYS A 49 5.92 1.00 11.32
C CYS A 49 6.44 2.33 10.76
N TYR A 50 6.30 3.43 11.50
CA TYR A 50 6.84 4.75 11.14
C TYR A 50 8.06 5.16 11.98
N ARG A 51 8.48 4.31 12.93
CA ARG A 51 9.52 4.66 13.89
C ARG A 51 10.90 4.69 13.26
N ARG A 52 11.70 5.71 13.60
CA ARG A 52 13.12 5.75 13.26
C ARG A 52 13.82 4.48 13.74
N GLY A 53 14.68 3.91 12.89
CA GLY A 53 15.39 2.66 13.17
C GLY A 53 14.63 1.41 12.72
N ASN A 54 13.41 1.54 12.21
CA ASN A 54 12.71 0.43 11.56
C ASN A 54 13.10 0.33 10.07
N GLY A 55 14.30 -0.20 9.84
CA GLY A 55 14.98 -0.17 8.54
C GLY A 55 15.79 1.11 8.32
N SER A 56 16.50 1.15 7.20
CA SER A 56 17.32 2.28 6.74
C SER A 56 17.43 2.23 5.21
N MET A 57 18.02 3.25 4.57
CA MET A 57 18.22 3.27 3.10
C MET A 57 19.01 2.07 2.56
N THR A 58 19.69 1.31 3.43
CA THR A 58 20.47 0.12 3.08
C THR A 58 19.94 -1.16 3.75
N GLU A 59 18.89 -1.07 4.58
CA GLU A 59 18.36 -2.20 5.34
C GLU A 59 16.84 -2.24 5.26
N PHE A 60 16.33 -3.29 4.63
CA PHE A 60 14.90 -3.54 4.51
C PHE A 60 14.30 -4.04 5.83
N SER A 61 13.07 -3.63 6.14
CA SER A 61 12.29 -4.19 7.25
C SER A 61 10.85 -4.46 6.85
N TRP A 62 10.36 -5.65 7.20
CA TRP A 62 8.98 -6.07 6.99
C TRP A 62 7.96 -5.38 7.91
N THR A 63 8.41 -4.77 9.01
CA THR A 63 7.52 -4.00 9.89
C THR A 63 7.53 -2.51 9.55
N SER A 64 8.40 -2.06 8.64
CA SER A 64 8.50 -0.66 8.22
C SER A 64 7.47 -0.34 7.14
N ALA A 65 6.61 0.65 7.41
CA ALA A 65 5.62 1.09 6.45
C ALA A 65 6.29 1.60 5.16
N PHE A 66 7.40 2.34 5.27
CA PHE A 66 8.11 2.87 4.11
C PHE A 66 8.52 1.76 3.14
N TRP A 67 9.14 0.69 3.68
CA TRP A 67 9.63 -0.43 2.88
C TRP A 67 8.50 -1.31 2.33
N VAL A 68 7.46 -1.55 3.12
CA VAL A 68 6.29 -2.33 2.67
C VAL A 68 5.52 -1.62 1.56
N HIS A 69 5.30 -0.30 1.68
CA HIS A 69 4.66 0.48 0.61
C HIS A 69 5.54 0.54 -0.64
N ASN A 70 6.85 0.77 -0.48
CA ASN A 70 7.81 0.72 -1.58
C ASN A 70 7.77 -0.62 -2.32
N TRP A 71 7.72 -1.73 -1.59
CA TRP A 71 7.65 -3.05 -2.21
C TRP A 71 6.42 -3.20 -3.11
N VAL A 72 5.24 -2.82 -2.62
CA VAL A 72 3.99 -2.86 -3.40
C VAL A 72 4.04 -1.94 -4.61
N ALA A 73 4.50 -0.69 -4.44
CA ALA A 73 4.61 0.27 -5.55
C ALA A 73 5.61 -0.21 -6.62
N ASN A 74 6.77 -0.71 -6.20
CA ASN A 74 7.79 -1.22 -7.13
C ASN A 74 7.31 -2.42 -7.93
N MET A 75 6.51 -3.31 -7.32
CA MET A 75 5.87 -4.39 -8.07
C MET A 75 4.90 -3.86 -9.12
N ALA A 76 4.13 -2.83 -8.77
CA ALA A 76 3.16 -2.22 -9.67
C ALA A 76 3.81 -1.49 -10.85
N TYR A 77 5.01 -0.89 -10.72
CA TYR A 77 5.60 -0.08 -11.79
C TYR A 77 5.72 -0.79 -13.15
N HIS A 78 6.03 -2.08 -13.16
CA HIS A 78 6.16 -2.84 -14.41
C HIS A 78 4.84 -3.40 -14.97
N LYS A 79 3.79 -3.42 -14.14
CA LYS A 79 2.48 -4.01 -14.46
C LYS A 79 1.36 -3.12 -13.91
N TYR A 80 1.49 -1.82 -14.14
CA TYR A 80 0.69 -0.84 -13.41
C TYR A 80 -0.79 -0.99 -13.69
N GLU A 81 -1.18 -1.07 -14.97
CA GLU A 81 -2.59 -1.20 -15.38
C GLU A 81 -3.30 -2.39 -14.70
N PRO A 82 -2.78 -3.64 -14.72
CA PRO A 82 -3.45 -4.73 -14.02
C PRO A 82 -3.30 -4.64 -12.49
N MET A 83 -2.13 -4.28 -11.95
CA MET A 83 -1.93 -4.28 -10.49
C MET A 83 -2.67 -3.15 -9.78
N ILE A 84 -2.83 -1.98 -10.41
CA ILE A 84 -3.57 -0.88 -9.77
C ILE A 84 -5.04 -1.23 -9.56
N ALA A 85 -5.61 -2.07 -10.42
CA ALA A 85 -6.98 -2.56 -10.29
C ALA A 85 -7.18 -3.40 -9.02
N ASP A 86 -6.14 -4.06 -8.53
CA ASP A 86 -6.17 -4.83 -7.26
C ASP A 86 -5.72 -3.99 -6.05
N ILE A 87 -4.81 -3.02 -6.25
CA ILE A 87 -4.33 -2.13 -5.18
C ILE A 87 -5.43 -1.16 -4.75
N ARG A 88 -6.13 -0.55 -5.71
CA ARG A 88 -7.08 0.54 -5.45
C ARG A 88 -8.24 0.14 -4.53
N PRO A 89 -8.88 -1.04 -4.69
CA PRO A 89 -9.95 -1.47 -3.79
C PRO A 89 -9.48 -1.61 -2.34
N VAL A 90 -8.25 -2.09 -2.12
CA VAL A 90 -7.69 -2.23 -0.76
C VAL A 90 -7.39 -0.87 -0.15
N GLN A 91 -6.81 0.04 -0.92
CA GLN A 91 -6.58 1.43 -0.49
C GLN A 91 -7.90 2.09 -0.09
N GLN A 92 -8.92 2.03 -0.95
CA GLN A 92 -10.24 2.60 -0.69
C GLN A 92 -10.92 1.97 0.53
N GLN A 93 -10.82 0.65 0.69
CA GLN A 93 -11.37 -0.06 1.84
C GLN A 93 -10.75 0.46 3.15
N LEU A 94 -9.43 0.63 3.18
CA LEU A 94 -8.71 1.15 4.35
C LEU A 94 -9.12 2.60 4.65
N GLU A 95 -9.03 3.48 3.66
CA GLU A 95 -9.33 4.90 3.84
C GLU A 95 -10.79 5.15 4.23
N SER A 96 -11.74 4.43 3.61
CA SER A 96 -13.17 4.54 3.97
C SER A 96 -13.44 4.07 5.40
N SER A 97 -12.64 3.14 5.93
CA SER A 97 -12.80 2.69 7.32
C SER A 97 -12.37 3.74 8.34
N PHE A 98 -11.52 4.69 7.94
CA PHE A 98 -10.97 5.68 8.85
C PHE A 98 -11.95 6.80 9.21
N ASP A 99 -12.96 7.06 8.36
CA ASP A 99 -14.00 8.04 8.68
C ASP A 99 -14.75 7.67 9.96
N GLU A 100 -15.18 6.41 10.07
CA GLU A 100 -15.88 5.92 11.26
C GLU A 100 -14.93 5.74 12.45
N LEU A 101 -13.69 5.33 12.19
CA LEU A 101 -12.65 5.26 13.21
C LEU A 101 -12.42 6.63 13.86
N VAL A 102 -12.26 7.70 13.08
CA VAL A 102 -12.01 9.05 13.60
C VAL A 102 -13.22 9.53 14.42
N LYS A 103 -14.44 9.36 13.91
CA LYS A 103 -15.67 9.74 14.64
C LYS A 103 -15.76 9.07 16.00
N THR A 104 -15.58 7.75 16.04
CA THR A 104 -15.68 6.97 17.28
C THR A 104 -14.52 7.28 18.24
N THR A 105 -13.32 7.48 17.70
CA THR A 105 -12.12 7.86 18.47
C THR A 105 -12.27 9.24 19.09
N ASP A 106 -12.74 10.24 18.34
CA ASP A 106 -12.99 11.59 18.85
C ASP A 106 -13.97 11.57 20.01
N ALA A 107 -15.13 10.91 19.83
CA ALA A 107 -16.16 10.82 20.86
C ALA A 107 -15.60 10.21 22.16
N LYS A 108 -14.84 9.11 22.04
CA LYS A 108 -14.22 8.45 23.19
C LYS A 108 -13.14 9.31 23.84
N ALA A 109 -12.28 9.95 23.05
CA ALA A 109 -11.22 10.81 23.55
C ALA A 109 -11.77 12.04 24.28
N LEU A 110 -12.85 12.66 23.77
CA LEU A 110 -13.54 13.77 24.42
C LEU A 110 -14.13 13.37 25.77
N GLU A 111 -14.71 12.18 25.90
CA GLU A 111 -15.19 11.67 27.19
C GLU A 111 -14.04 11.42 28.17
N LEU A 112 -12.93 10.83 27.70
CA LEU A 112 -11.75 10.61 28.53
C LEU A 112 -11.10 11.91 28.98
N LEU A 113 -11.08 12.94 28.13
CA LEU A 113 -10.52 14.25 28.45
C LEU A 113 -11.20 14.91 29.65
N LYS A 114 -12.52 14.75 29.78
CA LYS A 114 -13.29 15.28 30.93
C LYS A 114 -12.84 14.67 32.26
N ALA A 115 -12.42 13.41 32.24
CA ALA A 115 -12.01 12.68 33.43
C ALA A 115 -10.51 12.84 33.72
N ASN A 116 -9.66 12.56 32.73
CA ASN A 116 -8.21 12.61 32.85
C ASN A 116 -7.56 12.85 31.48
N PRO A 117 -6.94 14.03 31.27
CA PRO A 117 -6.28 14.35 30.00
C PRO A 117 -5.23 13.32 29.55
N GLN A 118 -4.49 12.73 30.51
CA GLN A 118 -3.47 11.74 30.20
C GLN A 118 -4.07 10.43 29.66
N GLN A 119 -5.27 10.04 30.13
CA GLN A 119 -5.96 8.85 29.63
C GLN A 119 -6.42 9.03 28.19
N ALA A 120 -6.90 10.22 27.82
CA ALA A 120 -7.25 10.52 26.43
C ALA A 120 -6.02 10.44 25.51
N ILE A 121 -4.89 11.02 25.93
CA ILE A 121 -3.63 10.99 25.16
C ILE A 121 -3.13 9.56 24.98
N SER A 122 -3.14 8.74 26.04
CA SER A 122 -2.75 7.33 25.95
C SER A 122 -3.67 6.56 25.00
N TYR A 123 -4.99 6.75 25.10
CA TYR A 123 -5.96 6.14 24.20
C TYR A 123 -5.73 6.51 22.72
N LEU A 124 -5.53 7.81 22.42
CA LEU A 124 -5.23 8.27 21.06
C LEU A 124 -3.92 7.67 20.54
N THR A 125 -2.90 7.56 21.40
CA THR A 125 -1.61 6.95 21.06
C THR A 125 -1.78 5.48 20.69
N GLU A 126 -2.55 4.72 21.46
CA GLU A 126 -2.85 3.31 21.20
C GLU A 126 -3.64 3.12 19.90
N VAL A 127 -4.67 3.94 19.66
CA VAL A 127 -5.47 3.90 18.43
C VAL A 127 -4.60 4.18 17.21
N CYS A 128 -3.75 5.21 17.26
CA CYS A 128 -2.84 5.54 16.16
C CYS A 128 -1.86 4.40 15.88
N ALA A 129 -1.26 3.83 16.93
CA ALA A 129 -0.33 2.71 16.80
C ALA A 129 -1.00 1.47 16.18
N LYS A 130 -2.19 1.11 16.67
CA LYS A 130 -2.96 -0.03 16.16
C LYS A 130 -3.34 0.19 14.69
N THR A 131 -3.83 1.37 14.35
CA THR A 131 -4.29 1.71 13.00
C THR A 131 -3.13 1.71 12.00
N ALA A 132 -2.02 2.35 12.32
CA ALA A 132 -0.85 2.41 11.44
C ALA A 132 -0.18 1.04 11.23
N ASN A 133 0.03 0.29 12.31
CA ASN A 133 0.63 -1.04 12.21
C ASN A 133 -0.31 -2.01 11.48
N GLY A 134 -1.61 -1.97 11.77
CA GLY A 134 -2.61 -2.81 11.08
C GLY A 134 -2.74 -2.48 9.59
N THR A 135 -2.67 -1.19 9.24
CA THR A 135 -2.63 -0.73 7.84
C THR A 135 -1.41 -1.28 7.12
N THR A 136 -0.22 -1.18 7.73
CA THR A 136 1.02 -1.72 7.18
C THR A 136 0.95 -3.24 7.00
N GLU A 137 0.41 -3.97 7.97
CA GLU A 137 0.20 -5.42 7.87
C GLU A 137 -0.78 -5.77 6.74
N ARG A 138 -1.89 -5.03 6.61
CA ARG A 138 -2.85 -5.23 5.52
C ARG A 138 -2.23 -4.95 4.14
N TRP A 139 -1.36 -3.95 4.06
CA TRP A 139 -0.62 -3.61 2.85
C TRP A 139 0.42 -4.68 2.49
N LYS A 140 1.10 -5.25 3.49
CA LYS A 140 1.98 -6.41 3.30
C LYS A 140 1.22 -7.60 2.71
N LYS A 141 0.03 -7.92 3.23
CA LYS A 141 -0.84 -8.99 2.68
C LYS A 141 -1.26 -8.71 1.24
N LEU A 142 -1.46 -7.43 0.87
CA LEU A 142 -1.69 -7.04 -0.52
C LEU A 142 -0.45 -7.33 -1.38
N GLY A 143 0.75 -6.95 -0.93
CA GLY A 143 2.00 -7.28 -1.65
C GLY A 143 2.20 -8.79 -1.84
N GLU A 144 1.93 -9.60 -0.81
CA GLU A 144 1.97 -11.07 -0.89
C GLU A 144 0.99 -11.59 -1.95
N TYR A 145 -0.24 -11.08 -1.95
CA TYR A 145 -1.26 -11.41 -2.95
C TYR A 145 -0.85 -11.04 -4.37
N LEU A 146 -0.35 -9.81 -4.58
CA LEU A 146 0.10 -9.33 -5.89
C LEU A 146 1.26 -10.18 -6.41
N LEU A 147 2.17 -10.61 -5.53
CA LEU A 147 3.30 -11.45 -5.91
C LEU A 147 2.79 -12.78 -6.45
N VAL A 148 1.89 -13.42 -5.71
CA VAL A 148 1.30 -14.68 -6.12
C VAL A 148 0.51 -14.51 -7.42
N LYS A 149 -0.32 -13.48 -7.56
CA LYS A 149 -1.15 -13.29 -8.75
C LYS A 149 -0.33 -13.04 -10.02
N TYR A 150 0.77 -12.29 -9.91
CA TYR A 150 1.49 -11.74 -11.06
C TYR A 150 2.93 -12.26 -11.30
N MET A 151 3.39 -13.23 -10.50
CA MET A 151 4.74 -13.80 -10.65
C MET A 151 5.05 -14.26 -12.08
N ASP A 152 6.30 -14.05 -12.51
CA ASP A 152 6.84 -14.46 -13.81
C ASP A 152 6.07 -13.94 -15.03
N GLY A 153 5.37 -12.82 -14.88
CA GLY A 153 4.62 -12.21 -15.96
C GLY A 153 3.20 -12.76 -16.14
N ASN A 154 2.84 -13.78 -15.36
CA ASN A 154 1.53 -14.43 -15.40
C ASN A 154 0.44 -13.53 -14.83
N VAL A 155 -0.81 -13.89 -15.09
CA VAL A 155 -1.98 -13.38 -14.36
C VAL A 155 -2.81 -14.58 -13.95
N LYS A 156 -2.75 -14.96 -12.66
CA LYS A 156 -3.58 -16.06 -12.14
C LYS A 156 -5.06 -15.68 -12.18
N LYS A 157 -5.89 -16.63 -12.60
CA LYS A 157 -7.35 -16.45 -12.69
C LYS A 157 -7.98 -16.56 -11.32
N GLU A 158 -9.08 -15.85 -11.16
CA GLU A 158 -9.82 -15.81 -9.91
C GLU A 158 -11.31 -15.98 -10.16
N LYS A 159 -11.96 -16.61 -9.19
CA LYS A 159 -13.40 -16.78 -9.13
C LYS A 159 -13.83 -16.61 -7.67
N ASP A 160 -14.86 -15.79 -7.44
CA ASP A 160 -15.41 -15.51 -6.11
C ASP A 160 -14.36 -15.05 -5.08
N GLY A 161 -13.40 -14.23 -5.52
CA GLY A 161 -12.34 -13.66 -4.68
C GLY A 161 -11.24 -14.64 -4.26
N LYS A 162 -11.13 -15.79 -4.93
CA LYS A 162 -10.07 -16.78 -4.70
C LYS A 162 -9.41 -17.16 -6.02
N PHE A 163 -8.14 -17.57 -5.95
CA PHE A 163 -7.47 -18.19 -7.09
C PHE A 163 -8.24 -19.43 -7.53
N GLU A 164 -8.53 -19.50 -8.82
CA GLU A 164 -9.33 -20.59 -9.37
C GLU A 164 -8.52 -21.88 -9.42
N GLU A 165 -9.08 -22.96 -8.86
CA GLU A 165 -8.47 -24.29 -8.83
C GLU A 165 -9.14 -25.23 -9.84
N ASN A 166 -8.39 -26.20 -10.35
CA ASN A 166 -8.87 -27.19 -11.31
C ASN A 166 -9.58 -28.40 -10.66
N GLY A 167 -9.80 -28.38 -9.34
CA GLY A 167 -10.41 -29.48 -8.59
C GLY A 167 -9.45 -30.60 -8.17
N TYR A 168 -8.18 -30.55 -8.59
CA TYR A 168 -7.13 -31.52 -8.25
C TYR A 168 -6.03 -30.92 -7.36
N GLY A 169 -6.33 -29.81 -6.66
CA GLY A 169 -5.37 -29.11 -5.80
C GLY A 169 -4.31 -28.29 -6.56
N GLN A 170 -4.58 -27.95 -7.82
CA GLN A 170 -3.74 -27.08 -8.63
C GLN A 170 -4.55 -25.88 -9.13
N ILE A 171 -3.86 -24.76 -9.38
CA ILE A 171 -4.48 -23.61 -10.05
C ILE A 171 -4.84 -23.94 -11.49
N VAL A 172 -5.88 -23.30 -12.02
CA VAL A 172 -6.12 -23.31 -13.46
C VAL A 172 -5.00 -22.57 -14.21
N MET A 173 -4.86 -22.87 -15.50
CA MET A 173 -3.84 -22.24 -16.35
C MET A 173 -3.97 -20.70 -16.32
N PRO A 174 -2.91 -19.97 -15.90
CA PRO A 174 -2.89 -18.51 -15.89
C PRO A 174 -3.03 -17.90 -17.29
N SER A 175 -3.28 -16.60 -17.34
CA SER A 175 -3.15 -15.82 -18.56
C SER A 175 -1.69 -15.35 -18.73
N PHE A 176 -1.24 -15.29 -19.99
CA PHE A 176 0.11 -14.86 -20.39
C PHE A 176 0.00 -13.66 -21.35
N PRO A 177 -0.32 -12.46 -20.84
CA PRO A 177 -0.67 -11.31 -21.69
C PRO A 177 0.50 -10.78 -22.56
N GLY A 178 1.74 -11.18 -22.28
CA GLY A 178 2.91 -10.66 -23.00
C GLY A 178 3.20 -9.19 -22.67
N TYR A 179 3.92 -8.51 -23.56
CA TYR A 179 4.15 -7.06 -23.50
C TYR A 179 3.13 -6.31 -24.37
N ASP A 180 3.03 -5.01 -24.19
CA ASP A 180 2.22 -4.18 -25.09
C ASP A 180 2.81 -4.13 -26.51
N LYS A 181 1.98 -3.74 -27.47
CA LYS A 181 2.36 -3.66 -28.89
C LYS A 181 3.50 -2.66 -29.10
N ASP A 182 3.47 -1.53 -28.40
CA ASP A 182 4.47 -0.47 -28.50
C ASP A 182 5.87 -0.97 -28.07
N TYR A 183 5.93 -1.80 -27.03
CA TYR A 183 7.16 -2.46 -26.58
C TYR A 183 7.70 -3.38 -27.66
N TYR A 184 6.86 -4.24 -28.24
CA TYR A 184 7.27 -5.11 -29.34
C TYR A 184 7.75 -4.29 -30.56
N GLU A 185 7.07 -3.21 -30.90
CA GLU A 185 7.46 -2.31 -31.99
C GLU A 185 8.81 -1.62 -31.73
N ARG A 186 9.06 -1.18 -30.49
CA ARG A 186 10.35 -0.59 -30.10
C ARG A 186 11.51 -1.59 -30.23
N ILE A 187 11.28 -2.84 -29.86
CA ILE A 187 12.29 -3.89 -30.03
C ILE A 187 12.52 -4.19 -31.51
N ALA A 188 11.44 -4.33 -32.29
CA ALA A 188 11.49 -4.63 -33.72
C ALA A 188 12.12 -3.50 -34.57
N THR A 189 12.06 -2.25 -34.11
CA THR A 189 12.66 -1.08 -34.79
C THR A 189 14.00 -0.65 -34.20
N SER A 190 14.51 -1.37 -33.19
CA SER A 190 15.80 -1.07 -32.58
C SER A 190 16.98 -1.44 -33.48
N ASN A 191 18.14 -0.84 -33.22
CA ASN A 191 19.40 -1.21 -33.89
C ASN A 191 19.84 -2.67 -33.63
N GLU A 192 19.18 -3.36 -32.70
CA GLU A 192 19.44 -4.76 -32.38
C GLU A 192 18.47 -5.75 -33.06
N ALA A 193 17.48 -5.24 -33.80
CA ALA A 193 16.42 -6.04 -34.41
C ALA A 193 16.94 -7.12 -35.37
N GLY A 194 18.12 -6.93 -35.96
CA GLY A 194 18.77 -7.94 -36.81
C GLY A 194 19.02 -9.28 -36.11
N ARG A 195 19.07 -9.32 -34.76
CA ARG A 195 19.16 -10.58 -33.99
C ARG A 195 17.86 -11.38 -33.94
N LEU A 196 16.75 -10.77 -34.30
CA LEU A 196 15.41 -11.36 -34.30
C LEU A 196 15.01 -11.90 -35.68
N GLU A 197 15.82 -11.64 -36.71
CA GLU A 197 15.57 -12.15 -38.06
C GLU A 197 15.67 -13.68 -38.09
N VAL A 198 14.64 -14.33 -38.63
CA VAL A 198 14.65 -15.77 -38.86
C VAL A 198 15.73 -16.08 -39.91
N PRO A 199 16.72 -16.94 -39.61
CA PRO A 199 17.73 -17.32 -40.60
C PRO A 199 17.06 -17.88 -41.85
N LYS A 200 17.46 -17.41 -43.03
CA LYS A 200 16.98 -17.99 -44.29
C LYS A 200 17.48 -19.43 -44.40
N ASP A 201 16.58 -20.36 -44.71
CA ASP A 201 16.95 -21.76 -44.98
C ASP A 201 18.07 -21.81 -46.03
N LYS A 202 19.16 -22.49 -45.69
CA LYS A 202 20.23 -22.79 -46.65
C LYS A 202 19.67 -23.83 -47.63
N LYS A 203 19.25 -23.37 -48.82
CA LYS A 203 19.00 -24.24 -49.98
C LYS A 203 20.28 -24.88 -50.48
#